data_AF-A0A6B3EZ71-F1
#
_entry.id   AF-A0A6B3EZ71-F1
#
_cell.length_a   1.000
_cell.length_b   1.000
_cell.length_c   1.000
_cell.angle_alpha   90.00
_cell.angle_beta   90.00
_cell.angle_gamma   90.00
#
_symmetry.space_group_name_H-M   'P 1'
#
loop_
_entity.id
_entity.type
_entity.pdbx_description
1 polymer ?
#
loop_
_entity_poly.entity_id
_entity_poly.type
_entity_poly.pdbx_seq_one_letter_code
_entity_poly.pdbx_strand_id
1 'polypeptide(L)' 'KPGDDTARIKFTIMPETDPDARVFAPQDVVMTLPDETKQVTLPWEYGGGILDQSGATHPGTFVDPIGL' A
#
# COMPACT_ATOMS: atom_id res chain seq x y z
N LYS A 1 10.18 12.28 13.41
CA LYS A 1 10.39 12.44 14.88
C LYS A 1 9.05 12.85 15.49
N PRO A 2 8.78 12.67 16.80
CA PRO A 2 7.64 13.33 17.42
C PRO A 2 7.72 14.84 17.10
N GLY A 3 6.72 15.38 16.38
CA GLY A 3 6.73 16.75 15.88
C GLY A 3 7.33 17.00 14.48
N ASP A 4 7.62 15.96 13.68
CA ASP A 4 7.78 16.13 12.21
C ASP A 4 6.40 16.17 11.56
N ASP A 5 6.12 17.21 10.77
CA ASP A 5 4.86 17.34 10.00
C ASP A 5 4.79 16.39 8.79
N THR A 6 5.74 15.48 8.64
CA THR A 6 5.85 14.57 7.49
C THR A 6 5.83 13.12 7.95
N ALA A 7 4.75 12.42 7.58
CA ALA A 7 4.68 10.97 7.64
C ALA A 7 5.21 10.36 6.35
N ARG A 8 5.96 9.26 6.46
CA ARG A 8 6.39 8.45 5.31
C ARG A 8 5.80 7.06 5.43
N ILE A 9 5.11 6.64 4.37
CA ILE A 9 4.60 5.29 4.21
C ILE A 9 5.26 4.74 2.96
N LYS A 10 5.80 3.52 3.05
CA LYS A 10 6.35 2.81 1.91
C LYS A 10 5.58 1.52 1.73
N PHE A 11 5.20 1.25 0.49
CA PHE A 11 4.58 0.01 0.08
C PHE A 11 5.63 -0.81 -0.67
N THR A 12 5.76 -2.07 -0.29
CA THR A 12 6.39 -3.07 -1.15
C THR A 12 5.26 -3.76 -1.88
N ILE A 13 5.29 -3.73 -3.21
CA ILE A 13 4.24 -4.29 -4.07
C ILE A 13 4.83 -5.38 -4.95
N MET A 14 4.05 -6.45 -5.15
CA MET A 14 4.33 -7.43 -6.18
C MET A 14 3.49 -7.09 -7.42
N PRO A 15 4.10 -6.57 -8.50
CA PRO A 15 3.38 -6.29 -9.73
C PRO A 15 2.85 -7.59 -10.33
N GLU A 16 1.72 -7.52 -11.02
CA GLU A 16 1.32 -8.61 -11.89
C GLU A 16 2.34 -8.74 -13.04
N THR A 17 2.80 -9.96 -13.26
CA THR A 17 3.77 -10.32 -14.32
C THR A 17 3.35 -11.56 -15.09
N ASP A 18 2.22 -12.15 -14.70
CA ASP A 18 1.65 -13.37 -15.25
C ASP A 18 0.18 -13.09 -15.59
N PRO A 19 -0.21 -13.10 -16.88
CA PRO A 19 -1.55 -12.73 -17.32
C PRO A 19 -2.64 -13.68 -16.84
N ASP A 20 -2.28 -14.90 -16.40
CA ASP A 20 -3.24 -15.87 -15.86
C ASP A 20 -3.40 -15.73 -14.33
N ALA A 21 -2.59 -14.88 -13.70
CA ALA A 21 -2.67 -14.67 -12.27
C ALA A 21 -3.86 -13.79 -11.87
N ARG A 22 -4.35 -14.00 -10.65
CA ARG A 22 -5.43 -13.18 -10.12
C ARG A 22 -4.91 -11.78 -9.79
N VAL A 23 -5.59 -10.76 -10.30
CA VAL A 23 -5.17 -9.36 -10.21
C VAL A 23 -6.00 -8.59 -9.18
N PHE A 24 -5.34 -7.75 -8.40
CA PHE A 24 -5.94 -6.65 -7.67
C PHE A 24 -5.58 -5.32 -8.35
N ALA A 25 -6.59 -4.53 -8.73
CA ALA A 25 -6.41 -3.25 -9.41
C ALA A 25 -6.77 -2.10 -8.45
N PRO A 26 -5.80 -1.54 -7.69
CA PRO A 26 -6.06 -0.47 -6.74
C PRO A 26 -6.57 0.80 -7.45
N GLN A 27 -7.49 1.49 -6.79
CA GLN A 27 -8.00 2.81 -7.21
C GLN A 27 -7.53 3.91 -6.27
N ASP A 28 -7.47 3.60 -4.98
CA ASP A 28 -7.15 4.55 -3.93
C ASP A 28 -6.18 3.95 -2.92
N VAL A 29 -5.38 4.82 -2.31
CA VAL A 29 -4.67 4.57 -1.06
C VAL A 29 -5.41 5.32 0.05
N VAL A 30 -5.93 4.56 1.02
CA VAL A 30 -6.56 5.13 2.21
C VAL A 30 -5.61 4.95 3.40
N MET A 31 -5.27 6.05 4.06
CA MET A 31 -4.35 6.03 5.20
C MET A 31 -4.85 6.94 6.33
N THR A 32 -4.51 6.57 7.57
CA THR A 32 -4.63 7.45 8.73
C THR A 32 -3.22 7.88 9.08
N LEU A 33 -2.98 9.19 9.13
CA LEU A 33 -1.65 9.71 9.46
C LEU A 33 -1.33 9.45 10.94
N PRO A 34 -0.04 9.44 11.32
CA PRO A 34 0.36 9.38 12.73
C PRO A 34 -0.36 10.45 13.54
N ASP A 35 -0.83 10.07 14.73
CA ASP A 35 -1.54 10.94 15.68
C ASP A 35 -2.87 11.53 15.17
N GLU A 36 -3.39 11.08 14.02
CA GLU A 36 -4.68 11.48 13.47
C GLU A 36 -5.76 10.40 13.66
N THR A 37 -7.03 10.83 13.65
CA THR A 37 -8.20 9.91 13.67
C THR A 37 -8.99 9.93 12.37
N LYS A 38 -8.63 10.83 11.46
CA LYS A 38 -9.28 11.00 10.16
C LYS A 38 -8.44 10.33 9.08
N GLN A 39 -9.15 9.74 8.12
CA GLN A 39 -8.53 9.14 6.95
C GLN A 39 -8.31 10.20 5.88
N VAL A 40 -7.22 10.05 5.13
CA VAL A 40 -7.00 10.69 3.85
C VAL A 40 -7.05 9.62 2.76
N THR A 41 -7.67 9.98 1.64
CA THR A 41 -7.76 9.15 0.43
C THR A 41 -6.93 9.81 -0.65
N LEU A 42 -6.01 9.07 -1.25
CA LEU A 42 -5.19 9.50 -2.37
C LEU A 42 -5.46 8.60 -3.56
N PRO A 43 -5.61 9.13 -4.79
CA PRO A 43 -5.75 8.30 -5.97
C PRO A 43 -4.49 7.46 -6.21
N TRP A 44 -4.68 6.25 -6.72
CA TRP A 44 -3.59 5.35 -7.13
C TRP A 44 -3.04 5.77 -8.49
N GLU A 45 -2.05 6.65 -8.48
CA GLU A 45 -1.46 7.22 -9.71
C GLU A 45 -0.43 6.29 -10.40
N TYR A 46 -0.07 5.16 -9.78
CA TYR A 46 0.98 4.28 -10.29
C TYR A 46 0.50 3.33 -11.40
N GLY A 47 -0.82 3.24 -11.61
CA GLY A 47 -1.44 2.32 -12.55
C GLY A 47 -1.12 0.85 -12.26
N GLY A 48 -1.44 -0.02 -13.23
CA GLY A 48 -1.10 -1.44 -13.19
C GLY A 48 -1.90 -2.29 -12.19
N GLY A 49 -1.99 -3.57 -12.48
CA GLY A 49 -2.44 -4.57 -11.52
C GLY A 49 -1.31 -4.98 -10.58
N ILE A 50 -1.62 -5.19 -9.31
CA ILE A 50 -0.74 -5.92 -8.41
C ILE A 50 -1.27 -7.33 -8.21
N LEU A 51 -0.39 -8.28 -7.92
CA LEU A 51 -0.80 -9.66 -7.69
C LEU A 51 -1.74 -9.72 -6.47
N ASP A 52 -2.87 -10.41 -6.60
CA ASP A 52 -3.76 -10.67 -5.48
C ASP A 52 -3.02 -11.53 -4.42
N GLN A 53 -2.96 -11.03 -3.19
CA GLN A 53 -2.28 -11.71 -2.07
C GLN A 53 -3.27 -12.29 -1.05
N SER A 54 -4.56 -12.35 -1.37
CA SER A 54 -5.57 -12.96 -0.50
C SER A 54 -5.22 -14.43 -0.21
N GLY A 55 -5.02 -14.74 1.08
CA GLY A 55 -4.63 -16.09 1.53
C GLY A 55 -3.14 -16.43 1.43
N ALA A 56 -2.26 -15.48 1.04
CA ALA A 56 -0.82 -15.72 1.02
C ALA A 56 -0.27 -15.98 2.44
N THR A 57 0.53 -17.03 2.60
CA THR A 57 1.23 -17.35 3.86
C THR A 57 2.56 -16.62 4.00
N HIS A 58 3.12 -16.15 2.88
CA HIS A 58 4.35 -15.35 2.79
C HIS A 58 4.12 -14.22 1.79
N PRO A 59 3.49 -13.10 2.20
CA PRO A 59 3.06 -12.06 1.27
C PRO A 59 4.24 -11.29 0.68
N GLY A 60 4.20 -11.08 -0.64
CA GLY A 60 5.14 -10.20 -1.36
C GLY A 60 4.68 -8.75 -1.46
N THR A 61 3.40 -8.48 -1.15
CA THR A 61 2.84 -7.13 -1.04
C THR A 61 2.55 -6.80 0.41
N PHE A 62 3.10 -5.71 0.94
CA PHE A 62 2.90 -5.27 2.32
C PHE A 62 3.23 -3.78 2.51
N VAL A 63 2.77 -3.22 3.63
CA VAL A 63 3.14 -1.89 4.10
C VAL A 63 4.38 -2.01 4.97
N ASP A 64 5.42 -1.23 4.68
CA ASP A 64 6.63 -1.19 5.50
C ASP A 64 6.34 -0.61 6.89
N PRO A 65 7.14 -0.94 7.93
CA PRO A 65 7.01 -0.36 9.26
C PRO A 65 7.06 1.17 9.24
N ILE A 66 6.15 1.81 9.97
CA ILE A 66 6.12 3.26 10.14
C ILE A 66 7.18 3.65 11.18
N GLY A 67 8.09 4.56 10.81
CA GLY A 67 9.02 5.18 11.76
C GLY A 67 10.47 4.65 11.78
N LEU A 68 10.90 3.93 10.74
CA LEU A 68 12.32 3.64 10.51
C LEU A 68 13.03 4.77 9.75
#